data_AF-A0A524FIV5-F1
#
_entry.id   AF-A0A524FIV5-F1
#
_cell.length_a   1.000
_cell.length_b   1.000
_cell.length_c   1.000
_cell.angle_alpha   90.00
_cell.angle_beta   90.00
_cell.angle_gamma   90.00
#
_symmetry.space_group_name_H-M   'P 1'
#
loop_
_entity.id
_entity.type
_entity.pdbx_description
1 polymer ?
#
loop_
_entity_poly.entity_id
_entity_poly.type
_entity_poly.pdbx_seq_one_letter_code
_entity_poly.pdbx_strand_id
1 'polypeptide(L)'
;MIYQGLFNILSLYLDNLEFLYTSLDQYFQEKIINALNSDLKNNKNLNEALKELKNSVSIELKAIGIDEIELENKFNDPFLELVPEDNEKINTADDLYKSKVAPIIYEIFLEELVHYLADATSSEIILTLKSRDFLNFEFIVDIKRLKSLFDENESKKEKLRKYIEIGETFIKKLSENKRKIEILEDLNNPKEKLQLLYLIHRIINFFHLERIFDFSHITDYIKNNVNEWLMSIPLVTLKNPDLYYCGLYLAKNLKIPLDKDKIRKFLMELYEEGIDEFEAPLVEATDGLYYFLKSTNLMNIWLDDSQIDRLIETDATFFEPNYLKNLETSQLVIILKIYTLVNKSMAMEHNMTKIMAEIEKRITSEGITQYREGFVSSEASYYVLFCRYMNRSLEKLKEYDLLSTIVSRIYRNLELLEFTADMNYDLISELFYSFESLKLYNCIETKEMIIRLAKYLFPSKVVEKIESSDEIVKADAKFRHLKVNRITGDTEY
;
A
#
# COMPACT_ATOMS: atom_id res chain seq x y z
N MET A 1 -1.68 -6.48 -2.16
CA MET A 1 -0.46 -5.65 -2.15
C MET A 1 0.84 -6.45 -1.95
N ILE A 2 1.05 -7.15 -0.81
CA ILE A 2 2.34 -7.83 -0.49
C ILE A 2 2.79 -8.83 -1.56
N TYR A 3 1.85 -9.45 -2.27
CA TYR A 3 2.15 -10.46 -3.28
C TYR A 3 2.48 -9.91 -4.67
N GLN A 4 2.14 -8.67 -5.01
CA GLN A 4 2.27 -8.17 -6.38
C GLN A 4 3.72 -8.21 -6.89
N GLY A 5 4.69 -7.86 -6.04
CA GLY A 5 6.10 -7.98 -6.38
C GLY A 5 6.53 -9.43 -6.61
N LEU A 6 5.93 -10.39 -5.88
CA LEU A 6 6.19 -11.82 -6.07
C LEU A 6 5.58 -12.32 -7.39
N PHE A 7 4.37 -11.88 -7.73
CA PHE A 7 3.73 -12.20 -9.01
C PHE A 7 4.54 -11.68 -10.19
N ASN A 8 5.07 -10.45 -10.09
CA ASN A 8 5.97 -9.90 -11.09
C ASN A 8 7.22 -10.77 -11.27
N ILE A 9 7.84 -11.20 -10.17
CA ILE A 9 9.00 -12.11 -10.22
C ILE A 9 8.63 -13.45 -10.87
N LEU A 10 7.49 -14.04 -10.51
CA LEU A 10 7.01 -15.30 -11.09
C LEU A 10 6.71 -15.14 -12.59
N SER A 11 6.07 -14.05 -13.00
CA SER A 11 5.75 -13.75 -14.40
C SER A 11 7.00 -13.62 -15.27
N LEU A 12 8.05 -13.00 -14.74
CA LEU A 12 9.34 -12.87 -15.42
C LEU A 12 10.14 -14.17 -15.45
N TYR A 13 10.02 -15.01 -14.41
CA TYR A 13 10.78 -16.24 -14.30
C TYR A 13 10.14 -17.46 -14.98
N LEU A 14 8.82 -17.60 -14.91
CA LEU A 14 8.08 -18.74 -15.45
C LEU A 14 7.74 -18.49 -16.92
N ASP A 15 8.18 -19.38 -17.79
CA ASP A 15 7.97 -19.25 -19.24
C ASP A 15 6.56 -19.69 -19.63
N ASN A 16 5.99 -20.64 -18.88
CA ASN A 16 4.74 -21.31 -19.17
C ASN A 16 3.54 -20.81 -18.34
N LEU A 17 3.62 -19.62 -17.73
CA LEU A 17 2.57 -19.10 -16.85
C LEU A 17 1.23 -18.86 -17.58
N GLU A 18 1.28 -18.52 -18.87
CA GLU A 18 0.08 -18.30 -19.70
C GLU A 18 -0.80 -19.56 -19.83
N PHE A 19 -0.19 -20.75 -19.76
CA PHE A 19 -0.94 -22.00 -19.79
C PHE A 19 -1.79 -22.18 -18.53
N LEU A 20 -1.29 -21.78 -17.36
CA LEU A 20 -2.09 -21.77 -16.13
C LEU A 20 -3.32 -20.89 -16.32
N TYR A 21 -3.13 -19.66 -16.80
CA TYR A 21 -4.25 -18.73 -17.00
C TYR A 21 -5.28 -19.26 -17.99
N THR A 22 -4.83 -19.85 -19.10
CA THR A 22 -5.71 -20.44 -20.10
C THR A 22 -6.54 -21.59 -19.52
N SER A 23 -5.92 -22.49 -18.74
CA SER A 23 -6.64 -23.60 -18.09
C SER A 23 -7.65 -23.11 -17.06
N LEU A 24 -7.30 -22.07 -16.29
CA LEU A 24 -8.19 -21.44 -15.32
C LEU A 24 -9.40 -20.82 -16.03
N ASP A 25 -9.17 -20.05 -17.09
CA ASP A 25 -10.22 -19.43 -17.88
C ASP A 25 -11.19 -20.47 -18.44
N GLN A 26 -10.67 -21.52 -19.08
CA GLN A 26 -11.51 -22.58 -19.64
C GLN A 26 -12.41 -23.21 -18.58
N TYR A 27 -11.84 -23.58 -17.43
CA TYR A 27 -12.61 -24.17 -16.34
C TYR A 27 -13.67 -23.23 -15.77
N PHE A 28 -13.27 -22.02 -15.39
CA PHE A 28 -14.17 -21.09 -14.69
C PHE A 28 -15.21 -20.53 -15.66
N GLN A 29 -14.86 -20.19 -16.90
CA GLN A 29 -15.83 -19.75 -17.90
C GLN A 29 -16.87 -20.83 -18.18
N GLU A 30 -16.48 -22.10 -18.36
CA GLU A 30 -17.45 -23.18 -18.58
C GLU A 30 -18.43 -23.32 -17.40
N LYS A 31 -17.94 -23.27 -16.16
CA LYS A 31 -18.79 -23.37 -14.96
C LYS A 31 -19.69 -22.16 -14.78
N ILE A 32 -19.15 -20.97 -15.00
CA ILE A 32 -19.84 -19.69 -14.85
C ILE A 32 -20.90 -19.49 -15.94
N ILE A 33 -20.57 -19.74 -17.20
CA ILE A 33 -21.50 -19.59 -18.34
C ILE A 33 -22.68 -20.56 -18.18
N ASN A 34 -22.47 -21.73 -17.59
CA ASN A 34 -23.54 -22.68 -17.29
C ASN A 34 -24.38 -22.29 -16.06
N ALA A 35 -23.80 -21.55 -15.11
CA ALA A 35 -24.48 -21.09 -13.90
C ALA A 35 -25.28 -19.78 -14.09
N LEU A 36 -24.87 -18.91 -15.02
CA LEU A 36 -25.55 -17.65 -15.31
C LEU A 36 -26.87 -17.87 -16.07
N ASN A 37 -27.97 -17.34 -15.53
CA ASN A 37 -29.29 -17.36 -16.17
C ASN A 37 -29.24 -16.70 -17.57
N SER A 38 -30.02 -17.21 -18.53
CA SER A 38 -30.06 -16.69 -19.91
C SER A 38 -30.40 -15.20 -19.99
N ASP A 39 -31.16 -14.69 -19.02
CA ASP A 39 -31.54 -13.28 -18.95
C ASP A 39 -30.38 -12.38 -18.52
N LEU A 40 -29.43 -12.87 -17.71
CA LEU A 40 -28.23 -12.12 -17.27
C LEU A 40 -27.12 -12.11 -18.31
N LYS A 41 -27.10 -13.09 -19.23
CA LYS A 41 -26.25 -13.05 -20.42
C LYS A 41 -26.58 -11.87 -21.35
N ASN A 42 -27.81 -11.34 -21.24
CA ASN A 42 -28.35 -10.28 -22.11
C ASN A 42 -28.77 -8.98 -21.37
N ASN A 43 -28.75 -8.92 -20.03
CA ASN A 43 -29.26 -7.78 -19.25
C ASN A 43 -28.17 -6.82 -18.74
N LYS A 44 -28.55 -5.54 -18.64
CA LYS A 44 -27.72 -4.38 -18.25
C LYS A 44 -27.38 -4.26 -16.76
N ASN A 45 -27.89 -5.13 -15.87
CA ASN A 45 -27.65 -4.99 -14.42
C ASN A 45 -26.34 -5.65 -14.00
N LEU A 46 -25.22 -4.97 -14.28
CA LEU A 46 -23.86 -5.45 -14.01
C LEU A 46 -23.62 -5.80 -12.53
N ASN A 47 -24.27 -5.11 -11.59
CA ASN A 47 -24.13 -5.38 -10.15
C ASN A 47 -24.69 -6.76 -9.77
N GLU A 48 -25.83 -7.14 -10.32
CA GLU A 48 -26.47 -8.43 -10.05
C GLU A 48 -25.67 -9.56 -10.69
N ALA A 49 -25.23 -9.38 -11.94
CA ALA A 49 -24.33 -10.31 -12.62
C ALA A 49 -23.03 -10.51 -11.84
N LEU A 50 -22.40 -9.44 -11.35
CA LEU A 50 -21.19 -9.53 -10.54
C LEU A 50 -21.41 -10.32 -9.24
N LYS A 51 -22.55 -10.10 -8.57
CA LYS A 51 -22.89 -10.83 -7.34
C LYS A 51 -23.04 -12.33 -7.61
N GLU A 52 -23.73 -12.71 -8.67
CA GLU A 52 -23.85 -14.12 -9.07
C GLU A 52 -22.50 -14.73 -9.43
N LEU A 53 -21.67 -14.02 -10.21
CA LEU A 53 -20.31 -14.44 -10.56
C LEU A 53 -19.47 -14.73 -9.31
N LYS A 54 -19.44 -13.80 -8.35
CA LYS A 54 -18.70 -13.96 -7.09
C LYS A 54 -19.18 -15.20 -6.32
N ASN A 55 -20.49 -15.43 -6.26
CA ASN A 55 -21.03 -16.60 -5.57
C ASN A 55 -20.63 -17.91 -6.26
N SER A 56 -20.78 -18.00 -7.58
CA SER A 56 -20.41 -19.18 -8.35
C SER A 56 -18.91 -19.49 -8.25
N VAL A 57 -18.06 -18.47 -8.38
CA VAL A 57 -16.61 -18.64 -8.26
C VAL A 57 -16.22 -19.04 -6.83
N SER A 58 -16.87 -18.46 -5.81
CA SER A 58 -16.63 -18.84 -4.41
C SER A 58 -16.90 -20.32 -4.15
N ILE A 59 -18.00 -20.87 -4.71
CA ILE A 59 -18.34 -22.29 -4.55
C ILE A 59 -17.24 -23.18 -5.17
N GLU A 60 -16.79 -22.83 -6.37
CA GLU A 60 -15.75 -23.59 -7.08
C GLU A 60 -14.39 -23.51 -6.38
N LEU A 61 -14.00 -22.33 -5.89
CA LEU A 61 -12.74 -22.15 -5.15
C LEU A 61 -12.74 -22.88 -3.80
N LYS A 62 -13.86 -22.85 -3.06
CA LYS A 62 -14.02 -23.66 -1.84
C LYS A 62 -13.89 -25.14 -2.14
N ALA A 63 -14.45 -25.61 -3.26
CA ALA A 63 -14.33 -27.01 -3.66
C ALA A 63 -12.89 -27.41 -4.05
N ILE A 64 -12.03 -26.45 -4.41
CA ILE A 64 -10.60 -26.66 -4.67
C ILE A 64 -9.78 -26.67 -3.37
N GLY A 65 -10.36 -26.18 -2.26
CA GLY A 65 -9.73 -26.16 -0.94
C GLY A 65 -9.28 -24.78 -0.47
N ILE A 66 -9.68 -23.70 -1.15
CA ILE A 66 -9.38 -22.33 -0.71
C ILE A 66 -10.25 -21.97 0.50
N ASP A 67 -9.65 -21.34 1.50
CA ASP A 67 -10.31 -20.98 2.76
C ASP A 67 -11.42 -19.94 2.55
N GLU A 68 -12.50 -20.06 3.32
CA GLU A 68 -13.66 -19.16 3.20
C GLU A 68 -13.34 -17.72 3.59
N ILE A 69 -12.53 -17.51 4.63
CA ILE A 69 -12.13 -16.17 5.08
C ILE A 69 -11.21 -15.54 4.04
N GLU A 70 -10.30 -16.31 3.46
CA GLU A 70 -9.45 -15.84 2.37
C GLU A 70 -10.28 -15.37 1.18
N LEU A 71 -11.26 -16.16 0.73
CA LEU A 71 -12.16 -15.80 -0.37
C LEU A 71 -13.00 -14.57 -0.06
N GLU A 72 -13.52 -14.47 1.17
CA GLU A 72 -14.27 -13.29 1.61
C GLU A 72 -13.40 -12.03 1.52
N ASN A 73 -12.14 -12.09 1.98
CA ASN A 73 -11.20 -10.99 1.87
C ASN A 73 -10.96 -10.58 0.41
N LYS A 74 -10.71 -11.55 -0.48
CA LYS A 74 -10.46 -11.29 -1.91
C LYS A 74 -11.66 -10.70 -2.63
N PHE A 75 -12.87 -11.20 -2.36
CA PHE A 75 -14.08 -10.72 -3.04
C PHE A 75 -14.65 -9.41 -2.49
N ASN A 76 -14.12 -8.98 -1.34
CA ASN A 76 -14.39 -7.68 -0.75
C ASN A 76 -13.46 -6.56 -1.21
N ASP A 77 -12.45 -6.87 -2.02
CA ASP A 77 -11.50 -5.90 -2.55
C ASP A 77 -12.19 -4.79 -3.38
N PRO A 78 -11.82 -3.51 -3.19
CA PRO A 78 -12.40 -2.38 -3.91
C PRO A 78 -12.30 -2.47 -5.44
N PHE A 79 -11.32 -3.20 -5.98
CA PHE A 79 -11.20 -3.44 -7.42
C PHE A 79 -12.46 -4.03 -8.06
N LEU A 80 -13.17 -4.87 -7.29
CA LEU A 80 -14.40 -5.52 -7.75
C LEU A 80 -15.61 -4.58 -7.69
N GLU A 81 -15.50 -3.36 -7.16
CA GLU A 81 -16.58 -2.37 -7.26
C GLU A 81 -16.70 -1.88 -8.70
N LEU A 82 -17.96 -1.69 -9.14
CA LEU A 82 -18.26 -1.13 -10.45
C LEU A 82 -18.26 0.40 -10.36
N VAL A 83 -17.38 1.03 -11.12
CA VAL A 83 -17.29 2.50 -11.24
C VAL A 83 -18.08 2.98 -12.47
N PRO A 84 -18.47 4.26 -12.55
CA PRO A 84 -19.22 4.78 -13.69
C PRO A 84 -18.60 4.44 -15.05
N GLU A 85 -17.28 4.48 -15.15
CA GLU A 85 -16.49 4.17 -16.35
C GLU A 85 -16.61 2.70 -16.79
N ASP A 86 -16.93 1.79 -15.86
CA ASP A 86 -17.12 0.36 -16.18
C ASP A 86 -18.38 0.15 -17.02
N ASN A 87 -19.42 0.99 -16.84
CA ASN A 87 -20.66 0.88 -17.61
C ASN A 87 -20.48 1.20 -19.11
N GLU A 88 -19.41 1.89 -19.48
CA GLU A 88 -19.08 2.20 -20.87
C GLU A 88 -18.25 1.09 -21.53
N LYS A 89 -17.54 0.28 -20.73
CA LYS A 89 -16.58 -0.72 -21.21
C LYS A 89 -17.11 -2.15 -21.13
N ILE A 90 -17.90 -2.47 -20.10
CA ILE A 90 -18.37 -3.82 -19.81
C ILE A 90 -19.78 -3.99 -20.38
N ASN A 91 -19.87 -4.71 -21.50
CA ASN A 91 -21.14 -4.88 -22.22
C ASN A 91 -21.76 -6.26 -22.01
N THR A 92 -20.95 -7.24 -21.60
CA THR A 92 -21.39 -8.64 -21.42
C THR A 92 -20.90 -9.23 -20.10
N ALA A 93 -21.53 -10.32 -19.67
CA ALA A 93 -21.06 -11.09 -18.51
C ALA A 93 -19.65 -11.68 -18.70
N ASP A 94 -19.26 -11.97 -19.95
CA ASP A 94 -17.90 -12.42 -20.28
C ASP A 94 -16.89 -11.28 -20.12
N ASP A 95 -17.23 -10.07 -20.56
CA ASP A 95 -16.40 -8.88 -20.33
C ASP A 95 -16.24 -8.61 -18.83
N LEU A 96 -17.33 -8.76 -18.06
CA LEU A 96 -17.33 -8.58 -16.61
C LEU A 96 -16.42 -9.61 -15.93
N TYR A 97 -16.52 -10.88 -16.34
CA TYR A 97 -15.65 -11.94 -15.86
C TYR A 97 -14.18 -11.61 -16.15
N LYS A 98 -13.84 -11.35 -17.42
CA LYS A 98 -12.46 -11.10 -17.86
C LYS A 98 -11.83 -9.87 -17.20
N SER A 99 -12.60 -8.79 -17.05
CA SER A 99 -12.08 -7.51 -16.55
C SER A 99 -12.01 -7.42 -15.03
N LYS A 100 -12.95 -8.03 -14.30
CA LYS A 100 -13.07 -7.87 -12.84
C LYS A 100 -12.79 -9.15 -12.06
N VAL A 101 -13.22 -10.31 -12.54
CA VAL A 101 -13.22 -11.56 -11.75
C VAL A 101 -11.99 -12.41 -12.03
N ALA A 102 -11.64 -12.63 -13.31
CA ALA A 102 -10.50 -13.45 -13.71
C ALA A 102 -9.16 -12.99 -13.08
N PRO A 103 -8.85 -11.68 -13.01
CA PRO A 103 -7.63 -11.22 -12.34
C PRO A 103 -7.52 -11.67 -10.88
N ILE A 104 -8.63 -11.66 -10.13
CA ILE A 104 -8.68 -12.13 -8.73
C ILE A 104 -8.43 -13.64 -8.66
N ILE A 105 -9.02 -14.41 -9.58
CA ILE A 105 -8.82 -15.86 -9.65
C ILE A 105 -7.33 -16.16 -9.88
N TYR A 106 -6.69 -15.47 -10.82
CA TYR A 106 -5.26 -15.68 -11.08
C TYR A 106 -4.39 -15.34 -9.88
N GLU A 107 -4.68 -14.24 -9.16
CA GLU A 107 -3.97 -13.88 -7.94
C GLU A 107 -4.06 -14.95 -6.88
N ILE A 108 -5.25 -15.51 -6.63
CA ILE A 108 -5.44 -16.62 -5.67
C ILE A 108 -4.53 -17.80 -6.04
N PHE A 109 -4.52 -18.22 -7.31
CA PHE A 109 -3.66 -19.33 -7.73
C PHE A 109 -2.17 -19.01 -7.69
N LEU A 110 -1.78 -17.77 -7.98
CA LEU A 110 -0.39 -17.33 -7.82
C LEU A 110 0.02 -17.30 -6.34
N GLU A 111 -0.87 -16.91 -5.43
CA GLU A 111 -0.62 -16.97 -3.98
C GLU A 111 -0.39 -18.42 -3.55
N GLU A 112 -1.24 -19.34 -3.96
CA GLU A 112 -1.06 -20.78 -3.67
C GLU A 112 0.26 -21.33 -4.21
N LEU A 113 0.72 -20.86 -5.37
CA LEU A 113 2.04 -21.21 -5.88
C LEU A 113 3.16 -20.66 -4.99
N VAL A 114 3.06 -19.41 -4.53
CA VAL A 114 4.04 -18.83 -3.61
C VAL A 114 4.07 -19.59 -2.28
N HIS A 115 2.91 -19.91 -1.71
CA HIS A 115 2.79 -20.72 -0.49
C HIS A 115 3.43 -22.11 -0.68
N TYR A 116 3.17 -22.77 -1.82
CA TYR A 116 3.79 -24.04 -2.16
C TYR A 116 5.32 -23.95 -2.25
N LEU A 117 5.88 -22.87 -2.81
CA LEU A 117 7.34 -22.67 -2.85
C LEU A 117 7.94 -22.50 -1.45
N ALA A 118 7.21 -21.83 -0.56
CA ALA A 118 7.61 -21.52 0.81
C ALA A 118 7.42 -22.67 1.82
N ASP A 119 6.96 -23.84 1.39
CA ASP A 119 6.53 -24.97 2.26
C ASP A 119 5.37 -24.63 3.21
N ALA A 120 4.56 -23.63 2.87
CA ALA A 120 3.28 -23.42 3.53
C ALA A 120 2.26 -24.50 3.10
N THR A 121 1.13 -24.58 3.80
CA THR A 121 0.09 -25.62 3.80
C THR A 121 -0.56 -25.98 2.45
N SER A 122 -0.06 -25.50 1.31
CA SER A 122 -0.69 -25.56 -0.03
C SER A 122 -0.37 -26.81 -0.86
N SER A 123 0.35 -27.80 -0.32
CA SER A 123 0.66 -29.03 -1.09
C SER A 123 -0.59 -29.79 -1.56
N GLU A 124 -1.65 -29.79 -0.76
CA GLU A 124 -2.94 -30.43 -1.11
C GLU A 124 -3.67 -29.68 -2.23
N ILE A 125 -3.61 -28.34 -2.23
CA ILE A 125 -4.20 -27.51 -3.27
C ILE A 125 -3.48 -27.75 -4.59
N ILE A 126 -2.14 -27.75 -4.62
CA ILE A 126 -1.38 -28.06 -5.86
C ILE A 126 -1.70 -29.46 -6.40
N LEU A 127 -1.87 -30.46 -5.54
CA LEU A 127 -2.30 -31.80 -5.97
C LEU A 127 -3.72 -31.80 -6.55
N THR A 128 -4.62 -31.00 -5.97
CA THR A 128 -5.99 -30.80 -6.48
C THR A 128 -5.98 -30.08 -7.82
N LEU A 129 -5.09 -29.10 -8.02
CA LEU A 129 -4.95 -28.41 -9.30
C LEU A 129 -4.46 -29.35 -10.39
N LYS A 130 -3.50 -30.20 -10.04
CA LYS A 130 -3.01 -31.24 -10.96
C LYS A 130 -4.10 -32.25 -11.30
N SER A 131 -4.92 -32.68 -10.33
CA SER A 131 -5.96 -33.70 -10.57
C SER A 131 -7.14 -33.19 -11.40
N ARG A 132 -7.33 -31.86 -11.45
CA ARG A 132 -8.32 -31.18 -12.28
C ARG A 132 -7.75 -30.65 -13.60
N ASP A 133 -6.55 -31.10 -13.98
CA ASP A 133 -5.87 -30.75 -15.23
C ASP A 133 -5.60 -29.24 -15.42
N PHE A 134 -5.57 -28.45 -14.35
CA PHE A 134 -5.23 -27.02 -14.43
C PHE A 134 -3.75 -26.79 -14.78
N LEU A 135 -2.89 -27.70 -14.34
CA LEU A 135 -1.44 -27.60 -14.50
C LEU A 135 -1.00 -28.49 -15.67
N ASN A 136 -0.71 -27.88 -16.82
CA ASN A 136 -0.14 -28.62 -17.93
C ASN A 136 1.27 -29.15 -17.60
N PHE A 137 1.76 -30.09 -18.40
CA PHE A 137 3.04 -30.76 -18.13
C PHE A 137 4.21 -29.77 -18.11
N GLU A 138 4.24 -28.83 -19.06
CA GLU A 138 5.25 -27.80 -19.19
C GLU A 138 5.33 -26.91 -17.94
N PHE A 139 4.18 -26.45 -17.44
CA PHE A 139 4.11 -25.62 -16.24
C PHE A 139 4.46 -26.40 -14.96
N ILE A 140 4.08 -27.69 -14.88
CA ILE A 140 4.50 -28.57 -13.78
C ILE A 140 6.03 -28.68 -13.74
N VAL A 141 6.69 -28.80 -14.89
CA VAL A 141 8.16 -28.86 -14.97
C VAL A 141 8.78 -27.56 -14.47
N ASP A 142 8.24 -26.40 -14.88
CA ASP A 142 8.72 -25.09 -14.42
C ASP A 142 8.61 -24.93 -12.90
N ILE A 143 7.44 -25.24 -12.33
CA ILE A 143 7.21 -25.14 -10.88
C ILE A 143 8.12 -26.09 -10.11
N LYS A 144 8.24 -27.36 -10.54
CA LYS A 144 9.13 -28.33 -9.88
C LYS A 144 10.58 -27.88 -9.88
N ARG A 145 11.04 -27.31 -11.00
CA ARG A 145 12.38 -26.73 -11.08
C ARG A 145 12.54 -25.58 -10.10
N LEU A 146 11.58 -24.64 -10.07
CA LEU A 146 11.63 -23.52 -9.13
C LEU A 146 11.60 -24.00 -7.67
N LYS A 147 10.77 -24.99 -7.35
CA LYS A 147 10.69 -25.61 -6.03
C LYS A 147 12.02 -26.23 -5.60
N SER A 148 12.68 -26.99 -6.49
CA SER A 148 14.02 -27.55 -6.23
C SER A 148 15.04 -26.47 -5.89
N LEU A 149 14.98 -25.30 -6.55
CA LEU A 149 15.89 -24.19 -6.23
C LEU A 149 15.68 -23.61 -4.83
N PHE A 150 14.44 -23.62 -4.35
CA PHE A 150 14.12 -23.22 -2.97
C PHE A 150 14.53 -24.30 -1.97
N ASP A 151 14.30 -25.57 -2.27
CA ASP A 151 14.70 -26.69 -1.40
C ASP A 151 16.23 -26.83 -1.30
N GLU A 152 16.97 -26.44 -2.34
CA GLU A 152 18.42 -26.32 -2.31
C GLU A 152 18.90 -25.07 -1.54
N ASN A 153 18.00 -24.14 -1.20
CA ASN A 153 18.33 -22.87 -0.56
C ASN A 153 17.37 -22.52 0.60
N GLU A 154 17.55 -23.22 1.71
CA GLU A 154 16.76 -23.07 2.94
C GLU A 154 16.68 -21.63 3.47
N SER A 155 17.76 -20.84 3.32
CA SER A 155 17.74 -19.44 3.77
C SER A 155 16.74 -18.59 2.98
N LYS A 156 16.64 -18.81 1.66
CA LYS A 156 15.68 -18.09 0.80
C LYS A 156 14.26 -18.55 1.04
N LYS A 157 14.09 -19.84 1.19
CA LYS A 157 12.81 -20.46 1.53
C LYS A 157 12.24 -19.91 2.85
N GLU A 158 13.07 -19.83 3.89
CA GLU A 158 12.70 -19.23 5.17
C GLU A 158 12.38 -17.73 5.07
N LYS A 159 13.13 -16.98 4.25
CA LYS A 159 12.83 -15.55 4.00
C LYS A 159 11.50 -15.37 3.28
N LEU A 160 11.21 -16.20 2.27
CA LEU A 160 9.93 -16.18 1.55
C LEU A 160 8.78 -16.53 2.49
N ARG A 161 8.92 -17.59 3.29
CA ARG A 161 7.94 -18.01 4.29
C ARG A 161 7.61 -16.89 5.28
N LYS A 162 8.64 -16.30 5.90
CA LYS A 162 8.46 -15.14 6.78
C LYS A 162 7.83 -13.94 6.07
N TYR A 163 8.16 -13.72 4.80
CA TYR A 163 7.62 -12.57 4.08
C TYR A 163 6.11 -12.70 3.83
N ILE A 164 5.63 -13.89 3.45
CA ILE A 164 4.20 -14.13 3.22
C ILE A 164 3.40 -14.21 4.52
N GLU A 165 3.98 -14.79 5.59
CA GLU A 165 3.39 -14.88 6.93
C GLU A 165 3.13 -13.50 7.57
N ILE A 166 3.75 -12.40 7.08
CA ILE A 166 3.46 -11.03 7.55
C ILE A 166 1.96 -10.73 7.41
N GLY A 167 1.39 -11.03 6.25
CA GLY A 167 -0.02 -10.75 5.97
C GLY A 167 -0.92 -11.57 6.88
N GLU A 168 -0.68 -12.88 6.94
CA GLU A 168 -1.45 -13.82 7.77
C GLU A 168 -1.40 -13.46 9.26
N THR A 169 -0.20 -13.21 9.79
CA THR A 169 0.01 -12.88 11.20
C THR A 169 -0.71 -11.60 11.56
N PHE A 170 -0.64 -10.59 10.70
CA PHE A 170 -1.29 -9.31 10.96
C PHE A 170 -2.81 -9.39 10.83
N ILE A 171 -3.33 -10.04 9.77
CA ILE A 171 -4.77 -10.27 9.59
C ILE A 171 -5.34 -11.03 10.79
N LYS A 172 -4.66 -12.08 11.25
CA LYS A 172 -5.06 -12.82 12.45
C LYS A 172 -5.10 -11.92 13.68
N LYS A 173 -4.07 -11.11 13.90
CA LYS A 173 -3.98 -10.20 15.06
C LYS A 173 -5.08 -9.13 15.04
N LEU A 174 -5.41 -8.61 13.86
CA LEU A 174 -6.55 -7.72 13.63
C LEU A 174 -7.88 -8.40 13.95
N SER A 175 -8.12 -9.61 13.41
CA SER A 175 -9.34 -10.37 13.63
C SER A 175 -9.55 -10.75 15.10
N GLU A 176 -8.50 -11.17 15.80
CA GLU A 176 -8.54 -11.49 17.24
C GLU A 176 -8.87 -10.26 18.11
N ASN A 177 -8.55 -9.05 17.63
CA ASN A 177 -8.80 -7.79 18.33
C ASN A 177 -9.89 -6.94 17.68
N LYS A 178 -10.67 -7.50 16.74
CA LYS A 178 -11.67 -6.78 15.95
C LYS A 178 -12.59 -5.91 16.82
N ARG A 179 -13.22 -6.52 17.82
CA ARG A 179 -14.13 -5.80 18.74
C ARG A 179 -13.42 -4.66 19.49
N LYS A 180 -12.15 -4.85 19.88
CA LYS A 180 -11.41 -3.80 20.58
C LYS A 180 -11.11 -2.64 19.65
N ILE A 181 -10.78 -2.93 18.38
CA ILE A 181 -10.55 -1.93 17.34
C ILE A 181 -11.82 -1.13 17.05
N GLU A 182 -12.96 -1.83 16.90
CA GLU A 182 -14.28 -1.23 16.65
C GLU A 182 -14.77 -0.37 17.82
N ILE A 183 -14.29 -0.62 19.05
CA ILE A 183 -14.65 0.12 20.27
C ILE A 183 -13.45 0.95 20.80
N LEU A 184 -12.46 1.27 19.97
CA LEU A 184 -11.35 2.18 20.36
C LEU A 184 -11.86 3.58 20.77
N GLU A 185 -13.13 3.87 20.54
CA GLU A 185 -13.80 5.12 20.89
C GLU A 185 -14.23 5.23 22.35
N ASP A 186 -14.05 4.21 23.20
CA ASP A 186 -14.36 4.31 24.64
C ASP A 186 -13.30 5.10 25.45
N LEU A 187 -12.27 5.65 24.79
CA LEU A 187 -11.23 6.47 25.42
C LEU A 187 -11.75 7.86 25.83
N ASN A 188 -11.12 8.55 26.78
CA ASN A 188 -11.61 9.87 27.23
C ASN A 188 -11.06 11.08 26.42
N ASN A 189 -10.36 10.85 25.29
CA ASN A 189 -9.66 11.90 24.54
C ASN A 189 -9.90 11.85 23.01
N PRO A 190 -10.67 12.80 22.41
CA PRO A 190 -10.85 12.99 20.97
C PRO A 190 -9.59 12.89 20.10
N LYS A 191 -8.46 13.46 20.56
CA LYS A 191 -7.25 13.61 19.76
C LYS A 191 -6.61 12.25 19.47
N GLU A 192 -6.30 11.54 20.54
CA GLU A 192 -5.69 10.21 20.50
C GLU A 192 -6.55 9.22 19.72
N LYS A 193 -7.87 9.23 19.92
CA LYS A 193 -8.80 8.37 19.19
C LYS A 193 -8.69 8.52 17.68
N LEU A 194 -8.82 9.75 17.19
CA LEU A 194 -8.97 9.99 15.76
C LEU A 194 -7.66 9.73 15.01
N GLN A 195 -6.53 10.11 15.59
CA GLN A 195 -5.21 9.88 15.00
C GLN A 195 -4.85 8.39 15.00
N LEU A 196 -5.20 7.67 16.08
CA LEU A 196 -5.01 6.23 16.18
C LEU A 196 -5.90 5.48 15.19
N LEU A 197 -7.19 5.81 15.14
CA LEU A 197 -8.15 5.24 14.21
C LEU A 197 -7.77 5.53 12.76
N TYR A 198 -7.24 6.72 12.46
CA TYR A 198 -6.68 7.03 11.16
C TYR A 198 -5.55 6.05 10.78
N LEU A 199 -4.56 5.84 11.66
CA LEU A 199 -3.47 4.91 11.37
C LEU A 199 -3.95 3.47 11.24
N ILE A 200 -4.83 3.01 12.13
CA ILE A 200 -5.40 1.66 12.07
C ILE A 200 -6.20 1.47 10.79
N HIS A 201 -7.08 2.41 10.44
CA HIS A 201 -7.84 2.38 9.19
C HIS A 201 -6.90 2.35 7.98
N ARG A 202 -5.82 3.12 7.97
CA ARG A 202 -4.81 3.09 6.89
C ARG A 202 -4.19 1.70 6.73
N ILE A 203 -3.89 1.02 7.81
CA ILE A 203 -3.33 -0.33 7.75
C ILE A 203 -4.40 -1.35 7.33
N ILE A 204 -5.64 -1.25 7.84
CA ILE A 204 -6.76 -2.09 7.39
C ILE A 204 -6.97 -1.93 5.88
N ASN A 205 -6.92 -0.70 5.38
CA ASN A 205 -7.03 -0.37 3.95
C ASN A 205 -5.87 -0.97 3.12
N PHE A 206 -4.64 -1.01 3.66
CA PHE A 206 -3.51 -1.66 3.00
C PHE A 206 -3.76 -3.17 2.72
N PHE A 207 -4.51 -3.84 3.59
CA PHE A 207 -4.88 -5.25 3.43
C PHE A 207 -6.26 -5.47 2.80
N HIS A 208 -6.97 -4.40 2.40
CA HIS A 208 -8.33 -4.45 1.85
C HIS A 208 -9.36 -5.15 2.77
N LEU A 209 -9.26 -4.94 4.08
CA LEU A 209 -10.09 -5.61 5.09
C LEU A 209 -11.28 -4.74 5.57
N GLU A 210 -11.53 -3.58 4.99
CA GLU A 210 -12.45 -2.56 5.51
C GLU A 210 -13.87 -3.10 5.72
N ARG A 211 -14.33 -3.98 4.82
CA ARG A 211 -15.69 -4.53 4.88
C ARG A 211 -15.94 -5.49 6.05
N ILE A 212 -14.87 -5.95 6.70
CA ILE A 212 -14.96 -6.87 7.83
C ILE A 212 -15.07 -6.08 9.13
N PHE A 213 -14.68 -4.80 9.15
CA PHE A 213 -14.74 -3.95 10.33
C PHE A 213 -16.01 -3.08 10.34
N ASP A 214 -16.60 -2.91 11.52
CA ASP A 214 -17.66 -1.94 11.74
C ASP A 214 -17.07 -0.54 12.02
N PHE A 215 -17.22 0.36 11.05
CA PHE A 215 -16.83 1.76 11.16
C PHE A 215 -18.00 2.71 11.45
N SER A 216 -19.16 2.18 11.86
CA SER A 216 -20.34 3.01 12.16
C SER A 216 -20.09 4.00 13.30
N HIS A 217 -19.41 3.55 14.36
CA HIS A 217 -19.06 4.39 15.51
C HIS A 217 -18.23 5.61 15.10
N ILE A 218 -17.13 5.40 14.38
CA ILE A 218 -16.25 6.50 13.96
C ILE A 218 -16.95 7.39 12.94
N THR A 219 -17.83 6.81 12.13
CA THR A 219 -18.67 7.55 11.21
C THR A 219 -19.59 8.53 11.94
N ASP A 220 -20.27 8.05 12.99
CA ASP A 220 -21.12 8.88 13.83
C ASP A 220 -20.32 9.93 14.59
N TYR A 221 -19.15 9.57 15.13
CA TYR A 221 -18.27 10.50 15.82
C TYR A 221 -17.82 11.64 14.91
N ILE A 222 -17.29 11.33 13.72
CA ILE A 222 -16.81 12.35 12.77
C ILE A 222 -17.95 13.26 12.34
N LYS A 223 -19.13 12.69 12.07
CA LYS A 223 -20.30 13.45 11.62
C LYS A 223 -20.84 14.39 12.69
N ASN A 224 -20.90 13.94 13.94
CA ASN A 224 -21.57 14.69 15.01
C ASN A 224 -20.62 15.65 15.77
N ASN A 225 -19.30 15.42 15.72
CA ASN A 225 -18.32 16.16 16.51
C ASN A 225 -17.33 16.97 15.66
N VAL A 226 -17.77 17.53 14.52
CA VAL A 226 -16.90 18.31 13.60
C VAL A 226 -16.08 19.38 14.31
N ASN A 227 -16.66 20.08 15.29
CA ASN A 227 -15.94 21.12 16.03
C ASN A 227 -14.82 20.58 16.92
N GLU A 228 -14.85 19.31 17.30
CA GLU A 228 -13.85 18.71 18.18
C GLU A 228 -12.62 18.21 17.42
N TRP A 229 -12.77 17.86 16.14
CA TRP A 229 -11.68 17.36 15.32
C TRP A 229 -11.23 18.29 14.21
N LEU A 230 -12.05 19.25 13.78
CA LEU A 230 -11.66 20.28 12.79
C LEU A 230 -10.85 21.38 13.49
N MET A 231 -9.69 21.01 14.00
CA MET A 231 -8.73 21.88 14.67
C MET A 231 -7.30 21.37 14.45
N SER A 232 -6.32 22.28 14.53
CA SER A 232 -4.90 21.92 14.58
C SER A 232 -4.43 21.59 16.01
N ILE A 233 -3.31 20.89 16.14
CA ILE A 233 -2.70 20.54 17.43
C ILE A 233 -1.24 21.05 17.53
N PRO A 234 -0.71 21.36 18.74
CA PRO A 234 0.61 21.98 18.88
C PRO A 234 1.85 21.10 18.54
N LEU A 235 1.68 19.81 18.29
CA LEU A 235 2.79 18.85 18.08
C LEU A 235 2.50 17.93 16.88
N VAL A 236 2.28 18.53 15.73
CA VAL A 236 2.09 17.81 14.47
C VAL A 236 3.42 17.22 14.03
N THR A 237 3.44 15.92 13.78
CA THR A 237 4.58 15.24 13.17
C THR A 237 4.08 14.23 12.15
N LEU A 238 4.97 13.64 11.35
CA LEU A 238 4.58 12.56 10.44
C LEU A 238 4.15 11.29 11.19
N LYS A 239 4.64 11.10 12.42
CA LYS A 239 4.14 10.05 13.31
C LYS A 239 2.78 10.41 13.85
N ASN A 240 2.58 11.68 14.21
CA ASN A 240 1.41 12.26 14.87
C ASN A 240 0.69 13.25 13.94
N PRO A 241 -0.07 12.74 12.94
CA PRO A 241 -0.70 13.53 11.90
C PRO A 241 -1.72 14.49 12.46
N ASP A 242 -1.90 15.63 11.81
CA ASP A 242 -2.81 16.64 12.30
C ASP A 242 -4.26 16.13 12.42
N LEU A 243 -4.98 16.61 13.44
CA LEU A 243 -6.28 16.08 13.83
C LEU A 243 -7.33 16.32 12.75
N TYR A 244 -7.36 17.54 12.18
CA TYR A 244 -8.27 17.86 11.09
C TYR A 244 -8.00 16.99 9.86
N TYR A 245 -6.73 16.71 9.53
CA TYR A 245 -6.39 15.86 8.38
C TYR A 245 -6.87 14.43 8.61
N CYS A 246 -6.72 13.89 9.83
CA CYS A 246 -7.25 12.56 10.18
C CYS A 246 -8.76 12.48 9.97
N GLY A 247 -9.49 13.48 10.47
CA GLY A 247 -10.96 13.58 10.32
C GLY A 247 -11.39 13.69 8.86
N LEU A 248 -10.75 14.57 8.09
CA LEU A 248 -11.04 14.72 6.65
C LEU A 248 -10.72 13.45 5.87
N TYR A 249 -9.60 12.78 6.17
CA TYR A 249 -9.20 11.53 5.52
C TYR A 249 -10.23 10.43 5.77
N LEU A 250 -10.58 10.20 7.03
CA LEU A 250 -11.55 9.17 7.41
C LEU A 250 -12.92 9.49 6.82
N ALA A 251 -13.35 10.75 6.87
CA ALA A 251 -14.60 11.18 6.27
C ALA A 251 -14.67 10.90 4.75
N LYS A 252 -13.59 11.16 4.01
CA LYS A 252 -13.56 10.85 2.57
C LYS A 252 -13.63 9.35 2.31
N ASN A 253 -12.84 8.55 3.02
CA ASN A 253 -12.74 7.11 2.78
C ASN A 253 -13.99 6.35 3.25
N LEU A 254 -14.63 6.80 4.33
CA LEU A 254 -15.89 6.25 4.85
C LEU A 254 -17.14 6.89 4.23
N LYS A 255 -16.97 7.74 3.22
CA LYS A 255 -18.06 8.41 2.47
C LYS A 255 -19.00 9.23 3.37
N ILE A 256 -18.46 9.89 4.40
CA ILE A 256 -19.19 10.72 5.34
C ILE A 256 -19.45 12.10 4.72
N PRO A 257 -20.70 12.59 4.67
CA PRO A 257 -21.00 13.92 4.17
C PRO A 257 -20.42 14.99 5.10
N LEU A 258 -19.69 15.94 4.52
CA LEU A 258 -19.08 17.06 5.25
C LEU A 258 -19.62 18.42 4.77
N ASP A 259 -19.64 19.38 5.68
CA ASP A 259 -19.87 20.79 5.36
C ASP A 259 -18.62 21.38 4.69
N LYS A 260 -18.66 21.47 3.36
CA LYS A 260 -17.54 21.95 2.55
C LYS A 260 -17.20 23.41 2.79
N ASP A 261 -18.17 24.26 3.11
CA ASP A 261 -17.93 25.69 3.31
C ASP A 261 -17.27 25.93 4.66
N LYS A 262 -17.69 25.20 5.70
CA LYS A 262 -17.03 25.21 7.00
C LYS A 262 -15.58 24.73 6.91
N ILE A 263 -15.32 23.63 6.19
CA ILE A 263 -13.96 23.11 5.99
C ILE A 263 -13.11 24.10 5.19
N ARG A 264 -13.65 24.68 4.12
CA ARG A 264 -12.96 25.70 3.35
C ARG A 264 -12.56 26.87 4.23
N LYS A 265 -13.49 27.38 5.05
CA LYS A 265 -13.23 28.50 5.95
C LYS A 265 -12.09 28.16 6.92
N PHE A 266 -12.16 27.00 7.57
CA PHE A 266 -11.12 26.54 8.49
C PHE A 266 -9.74 26.42 7.82
N LEU A 267 -9.66 25.80 6.63
CA LEU A 267 -8.40 25.67 5.90
C LEU A 267 -7.84 27.03 5.49
N MET A 268 -8.67 28.00 5.11
CA MET A 268 -8.20 29.35 4.77
C MET A 268 -7.76 30.12 6.02
N GLU A 269 -8.38 29.91 7.18
CA GLU A 269 -7.90 30.46 8.46
C GLU A 269 -6.52 29.89 8.80
N LEU A 270 -6.31 28.58 8.66
CA LEU A 270 -4.98 27.95 8.84
C LEU A 270 -3.93 28.47 7.86
N TYR A 271 -4.33 28.80 6.62
CA TYR A 271 -3.42 29.41 5.64
C TYR A 271 -2.92 30.77 6.12
N GLU A 272 -3.82 31.66 6.56
CA GLU A 272 -3.47 32.99 7.06
C GLU A 272 -2.65 32.89 8.37
N GLU A 273 -3.01 31.98 9.28
CA GLU A 273 -2.20 31.72 10.48
C GLU A 273 -0.79 31.27 10.11
N GLY A 274 -0.66 30.34 9.16
CA GLY A 274 0.63 29.78 8.77
C GLY A 274 1.59 30.79 8.14
N ILE A 275 1.08 31.76 7.37
CA ILE A 275 1.92 32.81 6.74
C ILE A 275 2.17 34.02 7.66
N ASP A 276 1.37 34.19 8.71
CA ASP A 276 1.55 35.28 9.69
C ASP A 276 2.42 34.84 10.89
N GLU A 277 2.36 33.56 11.29
CA GLU A 277 3.12 33.01 12.43
C GLU A 277 4.57 32.66 12.08
N PHE A 278 4.81 32.16 10.87
CA PHE A 278 6.12 31.63 10.45
C PHE A 278 6.78 32.52 9.39
N GLU A 279 8.09 32.76 9.54
CA GLU A 279 8.88 33.46 8.53
C GLU A 279 9.17 32.55 7.33
N ALA A 280 9.30 31.25 7.57
CA ALA A 280 9.58 30.22 6.58
C ALA A 280 8.70 28.98 6.82
N PRO A 281 7.39 29.04 6.50
CA PRO A 281 6.41 27.99 6.85
C PRO A 281 6.83 26.59 6.38
N LEU A 282 7.44 26.51 5.18
CA LEU A 282 7.94 25.26 4.60
C LEU A 282 8.95 24.53 5.46
N VAL A 283 9.78 25.24 6.23
CA VAL A 283 10.85 24.64 7.03
C VAL A 283 10.44 24.58 8.50
N GLU A 284 9.88 25.67 9.02
CA GLU A 284 9.52 25.81 10.44
C GLU A 284 8.29 24.99 10.82
N ALA A 285 7.33 24.86 9.90
CA ALA A 285 6.09 24.12 10.09
C ALA A 285 5.90 23.00 9.06
N THR A 286 7.01 22.37 8.63
CA THR A 286 7.06 21.36 7.54
C THR A 286 5.90 20.36 7.59
N ASP A 287 5.69 19.72 8.74
CA ASP A 287 4.68 18.65 8.88
C ASP A 287 3.25 19.20 8.85
N GLY A 288 3.00 20.32 9.53
CA GLY A 288 1.72 21.03 9.50
C GLY A 288 1.36 21.50 8.08
N LEU A 289 2.32 22.12 7.38
CA LEU A 289 2.16 22.54 5.99
C LEU A 289 1.85 21.35 5.09
N TYR A 290 2.52 20.22 5.29
CA TYR A 290 2.27 19.01 4.52
C TYR A 290 0.84 18.50 4.70
N TYR A 291 0.33 18.39 5.93
CA TYR A 291 -1.05 17.97 6.17
C TYR A 291 -2.08 18.99 5.68
N PHE A 292 -1.74 20.27 5.72
CA PHE A 292 -2.57 21.33 5.17
C PHE A 292 -2.70 21.19 3.65
N LEU A 293 -1.58 21.06 2.93
CA LEU A 293 -1.57 20.84 1.47
C LEU A 293 -2.26 19.53 1.07
N LYS A 294 -2.10 18.47 1.87
CA LYS A 294 -2.86 17.24 1.64
C LYS A 294 -4.35 17.45 1.82
N SER A 295 -4.77 18.21 2.83
CA SER A 295 -6.18 18.47 3.13
C SER A 295 -6.85 19.35 2.06
N THR A 296 -6.17 20.38 1.57
CA THR A 296 -6.65 21.21 0.46
C THR A 296 -6.84 20.39 -0.81
N ASN A 297 -5.86 19.53 -1.15
CA ASN A 297 -6.00 18.58 -2.26
C ASN A 297 -7.15 17.59 -2.03
N LEU A 298 -7.25 17.01 -0.83
CA LEU A 298 -8.27 16.03 -0.48
C LEU A 298 -9.70 16.56 -0.68
N MET A 299 -9.88 17.85 -0.39
CA MET A 299 -11.15 18.58 -0.45
C MET A 299 -11.40 19.30 -1.78
N ASN A 300 -10.49 19.21 -2.74
CA ASN A 300 -10.52 19.96 -4.01
C ASN A 300 -10.61 21.48 -3.79
N ILE A 301 -9.83 22.01 -2.84
CA ILE A 301 -9.71 23.43 -2.49
C ILE A 301 -8.24 23.83 -2.68
N TRP A 302 -7.70 23.58 -3.87
CA TRP A 302 -6.30 23.89 -4.15
C TRP A 302 -6.04 25.40 -4.14
N LEU A 303 -4.85 25.78 -3.68
CA LEU A 303 -4.42 27.17 -3.58
C LEU A 303 -3.97 27.71 -4.95
N ASP A 304 -4.02 29.03 -5.10
CA ASP A 304 -3.42 29.68 -6.26
C ASP A 304 -1.89 29.80 -6.15
N ASP A 305 -1.22 30.10 -7.26
CA ASP A 305 0.24 30.18 -7.31
C ASP A 305 0.83 31.21 -6.35
N SER A 306 0.14 32.33 -6.11
CA SER A 306 0.62 33.37 -5.20
C SER A 306 0.54 32.93 -3.74
N GLN A 307 -0.52 32.20 -3.39
CA GLN A 307 -0.68 31.62 -2.07
C GLN A 307 0.36 30.52 -1.83
N ILE A 308 0.61 29.68 -2.83
CA ILE A 308 1.66 28.66 -2.81
C ILE A 308 3.04 29.30 -2.63
N ASP A 309 3.34 30.36 -3.38
CA ASP A 309 4.64 31.03 -3.32
C ASP A 309 4.94 31.57 -1.92
N ARG A 310 3.94 32.12 -1.21
CA ARG A 310 4.09 32.57 0.19
C ARG A 310 4.38 31.42 1.15
N LEU A 311 3.77 30.24 0.96
CA LEU A 311 3.98 29.09 1.85
C LEU A 311 5.37 28.46 1.69
N ILE A 312 5.95 28.54 0.48
CA ILE A 312 7.26 27.98 0.17
C ILE A 312 8.39 29.01 0.23
N GLU A 313 8.07 30.27 0.53
CA GLU A 313 9.05 31.34 0.71
C GLU A 313 9.96 30.99 1.88
N THR A 314 11.26 30.92 1.59
CA THR A 314 12.28 30.47 2.55
C THR A 314 13.62 31.13 2.26
N ASP A 315 14.33 31.56 3.30
CA ASP A 315 15.69 32.08 3.19
C ASP A 315 16.71 30.93 2.95
N ALA A 316 17.77 31.21 2.18
CA ALA A 316 18.83 30.25 1.88
C ALA A 316 19.56 29.70 3.12
N THR A 317 19.55 30.43 4.23
CA THR A 317 20.13 30.06 5.54
C THR A 317 19.51 28.80 6.13
N PHE A 318 18.20 28.57 5.92
CA PHE A 318 17.50 27.35 6.35
C PHE A 318 18.02 26.08 5.65
N PHE A 319 18.70 26.23 4.50
CA PHE A 319 19.31 25.12 3.77
C PHE A 319 20.81 24.97 4.03
N GLU A 320 21.37 25.67 5.02
CA GLU A 320 22.75 25.45 5.42
C GLU A 320 22.94 24.12 6.16
N PRO A 321 24.13 23.48 6.07
CA PRO A 321 24.38 22.19 6.71
C PRO A 321 24.15 22.16 8.23
N ASN A 322 24.26 23.31 8.90
CA ASN A 322 24.01 23.44 10.33
C ASN A 322 22.53 23.45 10.70
N TYR A 323 21.66 23.92 9.80
CA TYR A 323 20.23 23.88 9.98
C TYR A 323 19.67 22.52 9.59
N LEU A 324 19.99 22.06 8.37
CA LEU A 324 19.49 20.79 7.82
C LEU A 324 19.81 19.56 8.68
N LYS A 325 20.95 19.56 9.40
CA LYS A 325 21.32 18.45 10.29
C LYS A 325 20.35 18.27 11.47
N ASN A 326 19.60 19.32 11.84
CA ASN A 326 18.68 19.32 12.97
C ASN A 326 17.24 18.94 12.56
N LEU A 327 16.93 18.91 11.27
CA LEU A 327 15.63 18.44 10.78
C LEU A 327 15.58 16.91 10.72
N GLU A 328 14.40 16.33 10.88
CA GLU A 328 14.20 14.89 10.70
C GLU A 328 14.38 14.47 9.24
N THR A 329 14.82 13.22 9.02
CA THR A 329 15.03 12.70 7.66
C THR A 329 13.74 12.71 6.84
N SER A 330 12.62 12.42 7.50
CA SER A 330 11.30 12.47 6.91
C SER A 330 10.88 13.90 6.54
N GLN A 331 11.10 14.88 7.42
CA GLN A 331 10.89 16.31 7.13
C GLN A 331 11.71 16.80 5.94
N LEU A 332 12.99 16.43 5.88
CA LEU A 332 13.85 16.74 4.72
C LEU A 332 13.23 16.22 3.41
N VAL A 333 12.73 14.99 3.41
CA VAL A 333 12.05 14.42 2.23
C VAL A 333 10.71 15.13 1.96
N ILE A 334 9.95 15.48 3.00
CA ILE A 334 8.66 16.17 2.84
C ILE A 334 8.85 17.52 2.15
N ILE A 335 9.89 18.29 2.50
CA ILE A 335 10.21 19.54 1.79
C ILE A 335 10.40 19.30 0.28
N LEU A 336 11.16 18.26 -0.09
CA LEU A 336 11.34 17.87 -1.50
C LEU A 336 10.01 17.45 -2.16
N LYS A 337 9.16 16.74 -1.40
CA LYS A 337 7.84 16.31 -1.86
C LYS A 337 6.91 17.51 -2.07
N ILE A 338 6.93 18.50 -1.19
CA ILE A 338 6.15 19.74 -1.33
C ILE A 338 6.58 20.47 -2.60
N TYR A 339 7.87 20.70 -2.83
CA TYR A 339 8.35 21.34 -4.07
C TYR A 339 7.87 20.60 -5.33
N THR A 340 7.84 19.26 -5.28
CA THR A 340 7.35 18.45 -6.40
C THR A 340 5.84 18.56 -6.56
N LEU A 341 5.09 18.50 -5.47
CA LEU A 341 3.63 18.62 -5.44
C LEU A 341 3.16 19.96 -5.99
N VAL A 342 3.85 21.05 -5.65
CA VAL A 342 3.51 22.41 -6.11
C VAL A 342 4.21 22.81 -7.41
N ASN A 343 4.89 21.87 -8.06
CA ASN A 343 5.59 22.07 -9.34
C ASN A 343 6.65 23.21 -9.32
N LYS A 344 7.41 23.31 -8.23
CA LYS A 344 8.49 24.32 -8.03
C LYS A 344 9.89 23.70 -7.95
N SER A 345 10.03 22.40 -8.23
CA SER A 345 11.32 21.69 -8.13
C SER A 345 12.46 22.32 -8.94
N MET A 346 12.21 22.76 -10.18
CA MET A 346 13.26 23.39 -11.00
C MET A 346 13.73 24.74 -10.42
N ALA A 347 12.80 25.54 -9.90
CA ALA A 347 13.14 26.83 -9.28
C ALA A 347 13.97 26.66 -8.00
N MET A 348 13.82 25.51 -7.33
CA MET A 348 14.42 25.22 -6.01
C MET A 348 15.57 24.21 -6.07
N GLU A 349 16.15 23.96 -7.27
CA GLU A 349 17.16 22.92 -7.51
C GLU A 349 18.36 23.00 -6.54
N HIS A 350 18.83 24.22 -6.23
CA HIS A 350 19.93 24.43 -5.29
C HIS A 350 19.59 23.94 -3.87
N ASN A 351 18.39 24.29 -3.38
CA ASN A 351 17.91 23.87 -2.06
C ASN A 351 17.71 22.36 -2.03
N MET A 352 17.09 21.79 -3.08
CA MET A 352 16.89 20.35 -3.21
C MET A 352 18.22 19.59 -3.18
N THR A 353 19.25 20.10 -3.86
CA THR A 353 20.59 19.48 -3.87
C THR A 353 21.21 19.42 -2.48
N LYS A 354 21.09 20.51 -1.68
CA LYS A 354 21.60 20.54 -0.31
C LYS A 354 20.86 19.56 0.60
N ILE A 355 19.53 19.50 0.48
CA ILE A 355 18.70 18.55 1.23
C ILE A 355 19.07 17.11 0.87
N MET A 356 19.18 16.80 -0.43
CA MET A 356 19.58 15.47 -0.89
C MET A 356 20.95 15.08 -0.34
N ALA A 357 21.93 15.98 -0.38
CA ALA A 357 23.26 15.73 0.19
C ALA A 357 23.23 15.48 1.70
N GLU A 358 22.26 16.05 2.42
CA GLU A 358 22.05 15.76 3.83
C GLU A 358 21.41 14.39 4.05
N ILE A 359 20.41 14.01 3.25
CA ILE A 359 19.78 12.68 3.30
C ILE A 359 20.82 11.57 3.06
N GLU A 360 21.75 11.75 2.11
CA GLU A 360 22.80 10.75 1.83
C GLU A 360 23.63 10.40 3.09
N LYS A 361 23.85 11.36 4.00
CA LYS A 361 24.64 11.14 5.23
C LYS A 361 23.91 10.31 6.29
N ARG A 362 22.62 10.05 6.10
CA ARG A 362 21.74 9.35 7.07
C ARG A 362 21.41 7.92 6.63
N ILE A 363 21.97 7.49 5.51
CA ILE A 363 21.83 6.14 4.99
C ILE A 363 23.05 5.35 5.44
N THR A 364 22.85 4.41 6.37
CA THR A 364 23.90 3.56 6.95
C THR A 364 23.70 2.11 6.51
N SER A 365 24.69 1.26 6.79
CA SER A 365 24.60 -0.18 6.56
C SER A 365 23.48 -0.85 7.39
N GLU A 366 23.09 -0.27 8.51
CA GLU A 366 22.03 -0.78 9.39
C GLU A 366 20.63 -0.34 8.94
N GLY A 367 20.55 0.75 8.17
CA GLY A 367 19.31 1.30 7.65
C GLY A 367 19.36 2.82 7.55
N ILE A 368 18.18 3.45 7.52
CA ILE A 368 18.05 4.90 7.37
C ILE A 368 17.68 5.52 8.71
N THR A 369 18.51 6.43 9.20
CA THR A 369 18.36 7.07 10.51
C THR A 369 17.45 8.29 10.46
N GLN A 370 16.74 8.58 11.57
CA GLN A 370 15.87 9.78 11.66
C GLN A 370 16.69 11.09 11.70
N TYR A 371 17.89 11.03 12.29
CA TYR A 371 18.88 12.11 12.38
C TYR A 371 20.28 11.54 12.09
N ARG A 372 21.31 12.38 11.85
CA ARG A 372 22.68 11.90 11.53
C ARG A 372 23.21 10.84 12.51
N GLU A 373 22.99 11.05 13.80
CA GLU A 373 23.40 10.13 14.89
C GLU A 373 22.18 9.54 15.61
N GLY A 374 21.02 9.51 14.93
CA GLY A 374 19.77 9.01 15.48
C GLY A 374 19.57 7.51 15.26
N PHE A 375 18.46 6.99 15.78
CA PHE A 375 18.04 5.61 15.53
C PHE A 375 17.51 5.45 14.11
N VAL A 376 17.62 4.22 13.57
CA VAL A 376 16.96 3.83 12.33
C VAL A 376 15.45 3.74 12.57
N SER A 377 14.62 4.37 11.74
CA SER A 377 13.15 4.38 11.87
C SER A 377 12.48 3.87 10.59
N SER A 378 11.29 3.29 10.72
CA SER A 378 10.51 2.86 9.55
C SER A 378 9.98 4.07 8.76
N GLU A 379 9.69 5.16 9.44
CA GLU A 379 9.31 6.43 8.81
C GLU A 379 10.41 6.97 7.89
N ALA A 380 11.64 7.12 8.39
CA ALA A 380 12.76 7.61 7.57
C ALA A 380 13.04 6.65 6.41
N SER A 381 12.95 5.34 6.66
CA SER A 381 13.11 4.31 5.63
C SER A 381 12.09 4.47 4.49
N TYR A 382 10.81 4.61 4.83
CA TYR A 382 9.74 4.85 3.86
C TYR A 382 9.99 6.12 3.04
N TYR A 383 10.22 7.25 3.72
CA TYR A 383 10.36 8.54 3.03
C TYR A 383 11.60 8.58 2.14
N VAL A 384 12.74 8.03 2.56
CA VAL A 384 13.93 7.97 1.68
C VAL A 384 13.70 7.04 0.49
N LEU A 385 13.06 5.88 0.68
CA LEU A 385 12.67 5.02 -0.45
C LEU A 385 11.76 5.77 -1.44
N PHE A 386 10.74 6.47 -0.94
CA PHE A 386 9.84 7.26 -1.76
C PHE A 386 10.57 8.41 -2.47
N CYS A 387 11.48 9.10 -1.78
CA CYS A 387 12.30 10.17 -2.36
C CYS A 387 13.13 9.69 -3.54
N ARG A 388 13.75 8.50 -3.43
CA ARG A 388 14.50 7.91 -4.54
C ARG A 388 13.61 7.48 -5.68
N TYR A 389 12.42 6.98 -5.38
CA TYR A 389 11.42 6.65 -6.39
C TYR A 389 10.99 7.91 -7.17
N MET A 390 10.63 8.97 -6.47
CA MET A 390 10.26 10.28 -7.04
C MET A 390 11.37 10.81 -7.95
N ASN A 391 12.62 10.74 -7.51
CA ASN A 391 13.78 11.25 -8.24
C ASN A 391 14.42 10.24 -9.22
N ARG A 392 13.80 9.08 -9.47
CA ARG A 392 14.33 8.01 -10.35
C ARG A 392 15.79 7.62 -10.02
N SER A 393 16.11 7.56 -8.73
CA SER A 393 17.47 7.29 -8.23
C SER A 393 17.52 6.12 -7.25
N LEU A 394 16.65 5.12 -7.44
CA LEU A 394 16.55 3.96 -6.56
C LEU A 394 17.86 3.18 -6.51
N GLU A 395 18.62 3.11 -7.61
CA GLU A 395 19.91 2.41 -7.72
C GLU A 395 20.95 2.85 -6.67
N LYS A 396 20.84 4.06 -6.13
CA LYS A 396 21.71 4.53 -5.02
C LYS A 396 21.55 3.73 -3.74
N LEU A 397 20.39 3.08 -3.56
CA LEU A 397 20.11 2.28 -2.37
C LEU A 397 20.52 0.80 -2.53
N LYS A 398 21.25 0.41 -3.60
CA LYS A 398 21.39 -1.01 -4.02
C LYS A 398 22.25 -1.84 -3.08
N GLU A 399 23.11 -1.17 -2.32
CA GLU A 399 24.09 -1.79 -1.43
C GLU A 399 23.53 -2.03 -0.02
N TYR A 400 22.32 -1.53 0.27
CA TYR A 400 21.70 -1.57 1.58
C TYR A 400 20.61 -2.64 1.64
N ASP A 401 20.68 -3.55 2.62
CA ASP A 401 19.67 -4.59 2.85
C ASP A 401 18.46 -4.03 3.64
N LEU A 402 17.80 -3.03 3.07
CA LEU A 402 16.67 -2.34 3.70
C LEU A 402 15.49 -3.28 3.92
N LEU A 403 15.27 -4.24 3.02
CA LEU A 403 14.11 -5.14 3.09
C LEU A 403 14.21 -6.11 4.27
N SER A 404 15.41 -6.64 4.56
CA SER A 404 15.63 -7.43 5.78
C SER A 404 15.30 -6.63 7.04
N THR A 405 15.76 -5.39 7.12
CA THR A 405 15.49 -4.48 8.24
C THR A 405 14.00 -4.18 8.39
N ILE A 406 13.29 -3.93 7.28
CA ILE A 406 11.83 -3.70 7.28
C ILE A 406 11.08 -4.93 7.79
N VAL A 407 11.36 -6.12 7.24
CA VAL A 407 10.69 -7.37 7.64
C VAL A 407 10.95 -7.68 9.11
N SER A 408 12.19 -7.54 9.58
CA SER A 408 12.53 -7.77 10.99
C SER A 408 11.78 -6.83 11.94
N ARG A 409 11.65 -5.55 11.57
CA ARG A 409 10.89 -4.56 12.36
C ARG A 409 9.42 -4.86 12.42
N ILE A 410 8.83 -5.30 11.31
CA ILE A 410 7.42 -5.71 11.28
C ILE A 410 7.21 -6.82 12.31
N TYR A 411 7.97 -7.90 12.25
CA TYR A 411 7.82 -9.00 13.21
C TYR A 411 7.99 -8.57 14.67
N ARG A 412 9.06 -7.82 14.98
CA ARG A 412 9.30 -7.31 16.33
C ARG A 412 8.13 -6.45 16.82
N ASN A 413 7.64 -5.55 15.97
CA ASN A 413 6.59 -4.63 16.36
C ASN A 413 5.21 -5.31 16.42
N LEU A 414 4.98 -6.31 15.57
CA LEU A 414 3.78 -7.16 15.61
C LEU A 414 3.73 -8.00 16.89
N GLU A 415 4.86 -8.52 17.36
CA GLU A 415 4.96 -9.25 18.62
C GLU A 415 4.53 -8.37 19.80
N LEU A 416 5.03 -7.13 19.85
CA LEU A 416 4.75 -6.15 20.90
C LEU A 416 3.38 -5.48 20.79
N LEU A 417 2.71 -5.58 19.65
CA LEU A 417 1.44 -4.89 19.41
C LEU A 417 0.34 -5.46 20.31
N GLU A 418 -0.26 -4.62 21.12
CA GLU A 418 -1.47 -4.95 21.87
C GLU A 418 -2.55 -3.91 21.58
N PHE A 419 -3.73 -4.39 21.19
CA PHE A 419 -4.90 -3.52 21.03
C PHE A 419 -5.56 -3.33 22.40
N THR A 420 -5.24 -2.21 23.03
CA THR A 420 -5.75 -1.78 24.35
C THR A 420 -6.02 -0.28 24.35
N ALA A 421 -6.60 0.21 25.44
CA ALA A 421 -6.82 1.65 25.63
C ALA A 421 -5.51 2.46 25.67
N ASP A 422 -4.44 1.86 26.20
CA ASP A 422 -3.11 2.46 26.36
C ASP A 422 -2.16 2.07 25.21
N MET A 423 -2.74 1.82 24.04
CA MET A 423 -2.00 1.37 22.87
C MET A 423 -0.86 2.34 22.52
N ASN A 424 0.33 1.78 22.29
CA ASN A 424 1.50 2.57 21.94
C ASN A 424 1.37 3.11 20.50
N TYR A 425 1.16 4.42 20.41
CA TYR A 425 1.03 5.16 19.17
C TYR A 425 2.26 5.05 18.25
N ASP A 426 3.46 5.15 18.84
CA ASP A 426 4.72 5.02 18.11
C ASP A 426 4.87 3.63 17.48
N LEU A 427 4.41 2.59 18.18
CA LEU A 427 4.47 1.22 17.68
C LEU A 427 3.62 1.03 16.43
N ILE A 428 2.40 1.58 16.42
CA ILE A 428 1.52 1.53 15.24
C ILE A 428 2.07 2.37 14.10
N SER A 429 2.61 3.55 14.40
CA SER A 429 3.23 4.40 13.40
C SER A 429 4.42 3.69 12.73
N GLU A 430 5.29 3.03 13.50
CA GLU A 430 6.39 2.23 12.95
C GLU A 430 5.89 1.06 12.09
N LEU A 431 4.80 0.37 12.49
CA LEU A 431 4.18 -0.68 11.66
C LEU A 431 3.60 -0.10 10.36
N PHE A 432 2.86 1.00 10.44
CA PHE A 432 2.27 1.69 9.31
C PHE A 432 3.35 2.04 8.26
N TYR A 433 4.44 2.70 8.67
CA TYR A 433 5.51 3.05 7.74
C TYR A 433 6.30 1.85 7.23
N SER A 434 6.36 0.75 7.99
CA SER A 434 6.95 -0.50 7.50
C SER A 434 6.10 -1.12 6.38
N PHE A 435 4.78 -1.13 6.53
CA PHE A 435 3.86 -1.59 5.48
C PHE A 435 3.85 -0.65 4.26
N GLU A 436 3.89 0.66 4.47
CA GLU A 436 4.07 1.62 3.38
C GLU A 436 5.39 1.40 2.63
N SER A 437 6.47 1.03 3.32
CA SER A 437 7.73 0.64 2.67
C SER A 437 7.57 -0.65 1.84
N LEU A 438 6.91 -1.67 2.38
CA LEU A 438 6.58 -2.88 1.62
C LEU A 438 5.71 -2.56 0.40
N LYS A 439 4.77 -1.62 0.50
CA LYS A 439 3.99 -1.13 -0.66
C LYS A 439 4.91 -0.70 -1.80
N LEU A 440 5.92 0.12 -1.50
CA LEU A 440 6.89 0.59 -2.49
C LEU A 440 7.67 -0.57 -3.11
N TYR A 441 8.08 -1.56 -2.32
CA TYR A 441 8.77 -2.75 -2.84
C TYR A 441 7.94 -3.59 -3.81
N ASN A 442 6.63 -3.65 -3.62
CA ASN A 442 5.75 -4.51 -4.42
C ASN A 442 5.08 -3.80 -5.59
N CYS A 443 4.82 -2.50 -5.45
CA CYS A 443 3.96 -1.73 -6.36
C CYS A 443 4.76 -0.72 -7.23
N ILE A 444 6.08 -0.65 -7.07
CA ILE A 444 6.96 0.09 -7.97
C ILE A 444 7.52 -0.85 -9.03
N GLU A 445 7.02 -0.72 -10.25
CA GLU A 445 7.42 -1.52 -11.42
C GLU A 445 8.72 -0.99 -12.06
N THR A 446 9.79 -0.99 -11.28
CA THR A 446 11.14 -0.74 -11.81
C THR A 446 11.98 -2.00 -11.67
N LYS A 447 12.83 -2.28 -12.67
CA LYS A 447 13.72 -3.46 -12.68
C LYS A 447 14.53 -3.54 -11.39
N GLU A 448 15.01 -2.40 -10.91
CA GLU A 448 15.77 -2.28 -9.68
C GLU A 448 14.99 -2.77 -8.44
N MET A 449 13.71 -2.39 -8.29
CA MET A 449 12.89 -2.84 -7.16
C MET A 449 12.58 -4.33 -7.23
N ILE A 450 12.25 -4.83 -8.44
CA ILE A 450 12.01 -6.26 -8.67
C ILE A 450 13.28 -7.07 -8.35
N ILE A 451 14.45 -6.64 -8.84
CA ILE A 451 15.73 -7.30 -8.57
C ILE A 451 16.01 -7.31 -7.07
N ARG A 452 15.76 -6.23 -6.34
CA ARG A 452 15.99 -6.20 -4.88
C ARG A 452 15.09 -7.15 -4.13
N LEU A 453 13.80 -7.16 -4.48
CA LEU A 453 12.83 -8.08 -3.89
C LEU A 453 13.26 -9.54 -4.17
N ALA A 454 13.67 -9.84 -5.41
CA ALA A 454 14.19 -11.15 -5.79
C ALA A 454 15.51 -11.50 -5.07
N LYS A 455 16.44 -10.55 -4.94
CA LYS A 455 17.70 -10.70 -4.20
C LYS A 455 17.50 -10.94 -2.72
N TYR A 456 16.36 -10.56 -2.15
CA TYR A 456 16.00 -10.90 -0.78
C TYR A 456 15.27 -12.25 -0.72
N LEU A 457 14.25 -12.47 -1.55
CA LEU A 457 13.28 -13.58 -1.41
C LEU A 457 13.56 -14.83 -2.26
N PHE A 458 14.24 -14.71 -3.40
CA PHE A 458 14.42 -15.80 -4.36
C PHE A 458 15.88 -16.30 -4.46
N PRO A 459 16.10 -17.56 -4.90
CA PRO A 459 17.42 -18.10 -5.23
C PRO A 459 18.15 -17.32 -6.33
N SER A 460 19.49 -17.34 -6.33
CA SER A 460 20.31 -16.53 -7.25
C SER A 460 20.01 -16.80 -8.73
N LYS A 461 19.74 -18.05 -9.11
CA LYS A 461 19.37 -18.41 -10.50
C LYS A 461 18.10 -17.70 -10.98
N VAL A 462 17.15 -17.39 -10.10
CA VAL A 462 15.97 -16.59 -10.44
C VAL A 462 16.37 -15.13 -10.67
N VAL A 463 17.20 -14.59 -9.79
CA VAL A 463 17.73 -13.23 -9.89
C VAL A 463 18.51 -13.04 -11.20
N GLU A 464 19.40 -13.97 -11.54
CA GLU A 464 20.21 -13.95 -12.77
C GLU A 464 19.34 -13.93 -14.04
N LYS A 465 18.24 -14.71 -14.06
CA LYS A 465 17.29 -14.70 -15.19
C LYS A 465 16.58 -13.34 -15.32
N ILE A 466 16.20 -12.73 -14.21
CA ILE A 466 15.53 -11.42 -14.21
C ILE A 466 16.50 -10.29 -14.56
N GLU A 467 17.74 -10.34 -14.04
CA GLU A 467 18.78 -9.36 -14.35
C GLU A 467 19.13 -9.35 -15.85
N SER A 468 19.13 -10.53 -16.48
CA SER A 468 19.40 -10.68 -17.92
C SER A 468 18.20 -10.39 -18.84
N SER A 469 16.98 -10.31 -18.31
CA SER A 469 15.78 -9.95 -19.08
C SER A 469 15.79 -8.47 -19.47
N ASP A 470 15.54 -8.16 -20.74
CA ASP A 470 15.34 -6.78 -21.20
C ASP A 470 13.98 -6.22 -20.75
N GLU A 471 12.99 -7.10 -20.52
CA GLU A 471 11.66 -6.74 -20.07
C GLU A 471 11.57 -6.67 -18.53
N ILE A 472 10.93 -5.61 -18.05
CA ILE A 472 10.72 -5.32 -16.61
C ILE A 472 9.36 -5.85 -16.14
N VAL A 473 8.38 -5.89 -17.05
CA VAL A 473 7.03 -6.41 -16.86
C VAL A 473 6.61 -6.98 -18.21
N LYS A 474 6.11 -8.22 -18.25
CA LYS A 474 5.46 -8.74 -19.46
C LYS A 474 4.19 -7.92 -19.71
N ALA A 475 4.06 -7.33 -20.90
CA ALA A 475 2.90 -6.49 -21.26
C ALA A 475 1.55 -7.23 -21.10
N ASP A 476 1.57 -8.56 -21.03
CA ASP A 476 0.41 -9.45 -20.94
C ASP A 476 0.15 -10.00 -19.52
N ALA A 477 0.68 -9.37 -18.46
CA ALA A 477 0.37 -9.80 -17.10
C ALA A 477 -1.15 -9.72 -16.82
N LYS A 478 -1.74 -10.85 -16.38
CA LYS A 478 -3.20 -11.00 -16.26
C LYS A 478 -3.77 -10.72 -14.86
N PHE A 479 -2.92 -10.50 -13.86
CA PHE A 479 -3.32 -10.12 -12.50
C PHE A 479 -3.39 -8.58 -12.37
N ARG A 480 -3.88 -8.07 -11.24
CA ARG A 480 -4.07 -6.63 -11.05
C ARG A 480 -2.75 -5.95 -10.72
N HIS A 481 -2.58 -4.73 -11.24
CA HIS A 481 -1.35 -3.96 -11.07
C HIS A 481 -1.59 -2.68 -10.30
N LEU A 482 -1.30 -2.69 -8.99
CA LEU A 482 -1.30 -1.47 -8.20
C LEU A 482 -0.04 -0.66 -8.51
N LYS A 483 -0.22 0.62 -8.78
CA LYS A 483 0.87 1.57 -9.01
C LYS A 483 0.87 2.64 -7.94
N VAL A 484 2.07 3.02 -7.51
CA VAL A 484 2.25 4.16 -6.60
C VAL A 484 2.53 5.40 -7.43
N ASN A 485 1.66 6.41 -7.31
CA ASN A 485 1.84 7.70 -7.95
C ASN A 485 3.13 8.35 -7.44
N ARG A 486 4.02 8.76 -8.37
CA ARG A 486 5.34 9.32 -8.04
C ARG A 486 5.29 10.68 -7.34
N ILE A 487 4.18 11.40 -7.49
CA ILE A 487 4.02 12.75 -6.94
C ILE A 487 3.27 12.65 -5.61
N THR A 488 2.09 12.02 -5.60
CA THR A 488 1.23 11.99 -4.42
C THR A 488 1.60 10.88 -3.43
N GLY A 489 2.10 9.75 -3.93
CA GLY A 489 2.31 8.53 -3.16
C GLY A 489 1.04 7.70 -2.95
N ASP A 490 -0.07 8.09 -3.58
CA ASP A 490 -1.32 7.34 -3.56
C ASP A 490 -1.21 6.09 -4.45
N THR A 491 -2.03 5.09 -4.12
CA THR A 491 -2.10 3.84 -4.89
C THR A 491 -3.25 3.92 -5.89
N GLU A 492 -2.98 3.57 -7.14
CA GLU A 492 -3.94 3.54 -8.24
C GLU A 492 -3.95 2.13 -8.87
N TYR A 493 -5.12 1.67 -9.34
CA TYR A 493 -5.29 0.38 -10.05
C TYR A 493 -5.04 0.52 -11.56
#